data_AF-A0A6G8C0M2-F1
#
_entry.id   AF-A0A6G8C0M2-F1
#
_cell.length_a   1.000
_cell.length_b   1.000
_cell.length_c   1.000
_cell.angle_alpha   90.00
_cell.angle_beta   90.00
_cell.angle_gamma   90.00
#
_symmetry.space_group_name_H-M   'P 1'
#
loop_
_entity.id
_entity.type
_entity.pdbx_description
1 polymer ?
#
loop_
_entity_poly.entity_id
_entity_poly.type
_entity_poly.pdbx_seq_one_letter_code
_entity_poly.pdbx_strand_id
1 'polypeptide(L)'
;MVKASWLAALGFACLASTAFAQSVTAEYLKQYNGATDYAPLLSAGLKDPANGGEFYARQIIAECKLVRSQSDKWKKDSEAAGLASDAPRSKAIELLRGRCVNISNAQLSNPWVDVAPVTDVQDPLILAERDFVARASHVASAPREKMRISGPDKTREPGKRILIQLPKNLQDPLFIQQLTRKWPVLDEHGKATVRVMHTYLRGGFRPGAEEVVGVAAYLVPCELGLQCDEREFTVAQRCASGGACDSGRVEHMRRNYQAKDKDFDNAISTAKELAESIKEEENARILVIW
;
A
#
# COMPACT_ATOMS: atom_id res chain seq x y z
N MET A 1 14.15 65.25 -10.69
CA MET A 1 13.13 64.23 -10.99
C MET A 1 13.82 62.89 -11.16
N VAL A 2 13.82 62.05 -10.12
CA VAL A 2 14.41 60.69 -10.15
C VAL A 2 13.26 59.72 -9.91
N LYS A 3 12.95 58.87 -10.89
CA LYS A 3 11.94 57.80 -10.76
C LYS A 3 12.63 56.57 -10.18
N ALA A 4 12.28 56.20 -8.95
CA ALA A 4 12.68 54.94 -8.33
C ALA A 4 11.81 53.80 -8.88
N SER A 5 12.45 52.79 -9.45
CA SER A 5 11.84 51.52 -9.85
C SER A 5 11.79 50.61 -8.63
N TRP A 6 10.60 50.22 -8.20
CA TRP A 6 10.40 49.18 -7.20
C TRP A 6 10.41 47.81 -7.90
N LEU A 7 11.48 47.06 -7.70
CA LEU A 7 11.61 45.66 -8.11
C LEU A 7 10.92 44.76 -7.08
N ALA A 8 10.03 43.91 -7.59
CA ALA A 8 9.39 42.83 -6.85
C ALA A 8 10.42 41.78 -6.42
N ALA A 9 10.50 41.52 -5.12
CA ALA A 9 11.24 40.40 -4.54
C ALA A 9 10.29 39.60 -3.63
N LEU A 10 9.45 38.77 -4.25
CA LEU A 10 8.68 37.72 -3.56
C LEU A 10 8.59 36.55 -4.53
N GLY A 11 9.43 35.54 -4.35
CA GLY A 11 9.37 34.38 -5.24
C GLY A 11 10.46 33.33 -5.08
N PHE A 12 10.96 33.04 -3.88
CA PHE A 12 11.81 31.84 -3.67
C PHE A 12 11.68 31.33 -2.24
N ALA A 13 10.57 30.64 -1.93
CA ALA A 13 10.42 29.92 -0.65
C ALA A 13 9.48 28.69 -0.71
N CYS A 14 9.37 28.02 -1.87
CA CYS A 14 8.51 26.82 -1.99
C CYS A 14 9.18 25.60 -2.65
N LEU A 15 10.50 25.60 -2.87
CA LEU A 15 11.19 24.49 -3.53
C LEU A 15 12.07 23.63 -2.61
N ALA A 16 12.20 23.98 -1.32
CA ALA A 16 13.04 23.23 -0.37
C ALA A 16 12.27 22.12 0.38
N SER A 17 10.94 22.13 0.38
CA SER A 17 10.12 21.24 1.21
C SER A 17 9.95 19.82 0.63
N THR A 18 10.19 19.64 -0.67
CA THR A 18 9.88 18.38 -1.38
C THR A 18 11.00 17.35 -1.31
N ALA A 19 12.27 17.77 -1.33
CA ALA A 19 13.41 16.86 -1.25
C ALA A 19 13.54 16.21 0.15
N PHE A 20 13.20 16.93 1.22
CA PHE A 20 13.24 16.40 2.58
C PHE A 20 12.19 15.31 2.82
N ALA A 21 10.96 15.49 2.33
CA ALA A 21 9.89 14.49 2.50
C ALA A 21 10.20 13.13 1.84
N GLN A 22 10.91 13.13 0.69
CA GLN A 22 11.38 11.89 0.05
C GLN A 22 12.43 11.14 0.87
N SER A 23 13.36 11.87 1.48
CA SER A 23 14.41 11.25 2.30
C SER A 23 13.84 10.62 3.59
N VAL A 24 12.79 11.21 4.15
CA VAL A 24 12.16 10.75 5.40
C VAL A 24 11.32 9.50 5.17
N THR A 25 10.48 9.47 4.14
CA THR A 25 9.68 8.26 3.79
C THR A 25 10.56 7.06 3.43
N ALA A 26 11.67 7.27 2.71
CA ALA A 26 12.64 6.21 2.41
C ALA A 26 13.29 5.63 3.68
N GLU A 27 13.55 6.45 4.69
CA GLU A 27 14.12 5.99 5.97
C GLU A 27 13.09 5.19 6.79
N TYR A 28 11.83 5.63 6.83
CA TYR A 28 10.75 4.86 7.44
C TYR A 28 10.58 3.49 6.77
N LEU A 29 10.59 3.43 5.44
CA LEU A 29 10.52 2.16 4.69
C LEU A 29 11.68 1.23 5.03
N LYS A 30 12.90 1.76 5.07
CA LYS A 30 14.10 0.99 5.39
C LYS A 30 14.02 0.39 6.80
N GLN A 31 13.59 1.18 7.78
CA GLN A 31 13.38 0.72 9.15
C GLN A 31 12.25 -0.32 9.21
N TYR A 32 11.14 -0.10 8.49
CA TYR A 32 10.02 -1.02 8.43
C TYR A 32 10.42 -2.39 7.86
N ASN A 33 11.12 -2.43 6.72
CA ASN A 33 11.65 -3.66 6.12
C ASN A 33 12.58 -4.41 7.09
N GLY A 34 13.54 -3.68 7.68
CA GLY A 34 14.56 -4.25 8.55
C GLY A 34 14.09 -4.66 9.94
N ALA A 35 12.91 -4.20 10.38
CA ALA A 35 12.49 -4.30 11.77
C ALA A 35 12.29 -5.76 12.24
N THR A 36 13.00 -6.11 13.31
CA THR A 36 12.69 -7.24 14.19
C THR A 36 11.88 -6.81 15.42
N ASP A 37 11.83 -5.51 15.68
CA ASP A 37 11.04 -4.84 16.72
C ASP A 37 10.55 -3.50 16.14
N TYR A 38 9.23 -3.28 16.16
CA TYR A 38 8.61 -2.05 15.66
C TYR A 38 8.56 -0.93 16.70
N ALA A 39 8.89 -1.16 17.97
CA ALA A 39 8.81 -0.13 19.01
C ALA A 39 9.64 1.15 18.69
N PRO A 40 10.89 1.05 18.18
CA PRO A 40 11.66 2.24 17.80
C PRO A 40 11.00 3.02 16.65
N LEU A 41 10.54 2.31 15.62
CA LEU A 41 9.90 2.89 14.44
C LEU A 41 8.58 3.57 14.80
N LEU A 42 7.75 2.93 15.63
CA LEU A 42 6.52 3.51 16.15
C LEU A 42 6.83 4.77 16.98
N SER A 43 7.84 4.74 17.85
CA SER A 43 8.22 5.91 18.63
C SER A 43 8.68 7.07 17.74
N ALA A 44 9.41 6.78 16.66
CA ALA A 44 9.82 7.79 15.69
C ALA A 44 8.62 8.40 14.96
N GLY A 45 7.69 7.57 14.45
CA GLY A 45 6.48 8.05 13.76
C GLY A 45 5.53 8.84 14.66
N LEU A 46 5.44 8.49 15.95
CA LEU A 46 4.65 9.27 16.92
C LEU A 46 5.29 10.61 17.29
N LYS A 47 6.60 10.77 17.15
CA LYS A 47 7.33 12.03 17.44
C LYS A 47 7.32 13.00 16.27
N ASP A 48 7.37 12.48 15.05
CA ASP A 48 7.24 13.24 13.81
C ASP A 48 6.05 12.71 13.01
N PRO A 49 4.81 13.07 13.39
CA PRO A 49 3.62 12.60 12.69
C PRO A 49 3.50 13.18 11.28
N ALA A 50 4.12 14.33 11.04
CA ALA A 50 4.24 14.89 9.69
C ALA A 50 5.23 14.04 8.87
N ASN A 51 5.27 14.25 7.54
CA ASN A 51 6.29 13.64 6.66
C ASN A 51 6.27 12.10 6.56
N GLY A 52 5.16 11.42 6.85
CA GLY A 52 5.01 9.97 6.69
C GLY A 52 5.01 9.19 8.01
N GLY A 53 5.34 9.82 9.13
CA GLY A 53 5.39 9.14 10.43
C GLY A 53 4.02 8.64 10.91
N GLU A 54 2.93 9.38 10.66
CA GLU A 54 1.58 8.93 10.98
C GLU A 54 1.18 7.72 10.15
N PHE A 55 1.50 7.72 8.85
CA PHE A 55 1.22 6.60 7.95
C PHE A 55 1.84 5.29 8.45
N TYR A 56 3.14 5.30 8.78
CA TYR A 56 3.83 4.12 9.29
C TYR A 56 3.35 3.72 10.70
N ALA A 57 3.04 4.69 11.57
CA ALA A 57 2.48 4.41 12.89
C ALA A 57 1.12 3.70 12.79
N ARG A 58 0.22 4.14 11.89
CA ARG A 58 -1.06 3.49 11.61
C ARG A 58 -0.88 2.05 11.14
N GLN A 59 0.04 1.80 10.20
CA GLN A 59 0.31 0.45 9.72
C GLN A 59 0.83 -0.47 10.84
N ILE A 60 1.82 -0.02 11.63
CA ILE A 60 2.38 -0.80 12.74
C ILE A 60 1.33 -1.12 13.80
N ILE A 61 0.51 -0.14 14.18
CA ILE A 61 -0.53 -0.34 15.19
C ILE A 61 -1.57 -1.35 14.69
N ALA A 62 -2.00 -1.26 13.43
CA ALA A 62 -2.92 -2.23 12.84
C ALA A 62 -2.34 -3.66 12.82
N GLU A 63 -1.09 -3.80 12.39
CA GLU A 63 -0.36 -5.08 12.39
C GLU A 63 -0.23 -5.67 13.80
N CYS A 64 0.19 -4.87 14.77
CA CYS A 64 0.41 -5.36 16.13
C CYS A 64 -0.88 -5.62 16.90
N LYS A 65 -1.97 -4.90 16.62
CA LYS A 65 -3.30 -5.26 17.12
C LYS A 65 -3.72 -6.64 16.60
N LEU A 66 -3.51 -6.92 15.31
CA LEU A 66 -3.80 -8.22 14.72
C LEU A 66 -2.96 -9.31 15.40
N VAL A 67 -1.64 -9.13 15.51
CA VAL A 67 -0.74 -10.09 16.17
C VAL A 67 -1.17 -10.34 17.61
N ARG A 68 -1.47 -9.31 18.38
CA ARG A 68 -1.97 -9.49 19.76
C ARG A 68 -3.25 -10.31 19.84
N SER A 69 -4.21 -10.03 18.96
CA SER A 69 -5.49 -10.73 18.96
C SER A 69 -5.39 -12.20 18.52
N GLN A 70 -4.38 -12.56 17.72
CA GLN A 70 -4.31 -13.89 17.09
C GLN A 70 -3.14 -14.77 17.56
N SER A 71 -2.07 -14.19 18.09
CA SER A 71 -0.80 -14.91 18.36
C SER A 71 -0.95 -16.14 19.26
N ASP A 72 -1.75 -16.04 20.33
CA ASP A 72 -1.99 -17.18 21.21
C ASP A 72 -2.79 -18.29 20.52
N LYS A 73 -3.73 -17.92 19.64
CA LYS A 73 -4.46 -18.87 18.82
C LYS A 73 -3.51 -19.56 17.84
N TRP A 74 -2.71 -18.80 17.09
CA TRP A 74 -1.74 -19.37 16.15
C TRP A 74 -0.75 -20.31 16.84
N LYS A 75 -0.28 -19.94 18.03
CA LYS A 75 0.61 -20.78 18.84
C LYS A 75 -0.08 -22.09 19.25
N LYS A 76 -1.29 -22.03 19.81
CA LYS A 76 -2.07 -23.23 20.18
C LYS A 76 -2.35 -24.12 18.98
N ASP A 77 -2.73 -23.53 17.83
CA ASP A 77 -2.99 -24.28 16.60
C ASP A 77 -1.71 -24.96 16.06
N SER A 78 -0.54 -24.32 16.23
CA SER A 78 0.76 -24.89 15.86
C SER A 78 1.17 -26.04 16.77
N GLU A 79 0.98 -25.88 18.09
CA GLU A 79 1.25 -26.91 19.10
C GLU A 79 0.30 -28.11 18.94
N ALA A 80 -0.99 -27.87 18.71
CA ALA A 80 -1.99 -28.92 18.47
C ALA A 80 -1.70 -29.72 17.18
N ALA A 81 -1.09 -29.09 16.18
CA ALA A 81 -0.63 -29.75 14.96
C ALA A 81 0.71 -30.51 15.15
N GLY A 82 1.30 -30.49 16.35
CA GLY A 82 2.56 -31.18 16.65
C GLY A 82 3.77 -30.60 15.91
N LEU A 83 3.71 -29.32 15.50
CA LEU A 83 4.78 -28.69 14.73
C LEU A 83 5.99 -28.41 15.64
N ALA A 84 7.18 -28.77 15.15
CA ALA A 84 8.43 -28.45 15.83
C ALA A 84 8.67 -26.93 15.93
N SER A 85 9.49 -26.50 16.89
CA SER A 85 9.79 -25.08 17.11
C SER A 85 10.55 -24.42 15.96
N ASP A 86 11.26 -25.21 15.16
CA ASP A 86 12.01 -24.78 13.98
C ASP A 86 11.20 -24.83 12.67
N ALA A 87 9.96 -25.33 12.73
CA ALA A 87 9.06 -25.36 11.58
C ALA A 87 8.78 -23.93 11.06
N PRO A 88 8.59 -23.74 9.74
CA PRO A 88 8.34 -22.42 9.16
C PRO A 88 7.20 -21.65 9.82
N ARG A 89 6.11 -22.35 10.18
CA ARG A 89 4.97 -21.76 10.89
C ARG A 89 5.33 -21.23 12.27
N SER A 90 6.07 -22.01 13.07
CA SER A 90 6.55 -21.60 14.38
C SER A 90 7.47 -20.37 14.27
N LYS A 91 8.38 -20.35 13.30
CA LYS A 91 9.26 -19.20 13.02
C LYS A 91 8.47 -17.95 12.61
N ALA A 92 7.45 -18.08 11.76
CA ALA A 92 6.61 -16.96 11.36
C ALA A 92 5.82 -16.37 12.55
N ILE A 93 5.30 -17.22 13.43
CA ILE A 93 4.62 -16.78 14.67
C ILE A 93 5.58 -16.00 15.55
N GLU A 94 6.79 -16.52 15.80
CA GLU A 94 7.80 -15.84 16.63
C GLU A 94 8.30 -14.54 15.99
N LEU A 95 8.48 -14.49 14.67
CA LEU A 95 8.82 -13.26 13.96
C LEU A 95 7.77 -12.16 14.18
N LEU A 96 6.49 -12.48 13.96
CA LEU A 96 5.39 -11.54 14.14
C LEU A 96 5.26 -11.08 15.59
N ARG A 97 5.41 -12.00 16.56
CA ARG A 97 5.41 -11.69 17.99
C ARG A 97 6.58 -10.76 18.35
N GLY A 98 7.79 -11.09 17.88
CA GLY A 98 9.01 -10.32 18.12
C GLY A 98 8.87 -8.87 17.65
N ARG A 99 8.30 -8.65 16.47
CA ARG A 99 8.04 -7.29 15.95
C ARG A 99 7.16 -6.43 16.85
N CYS A 100 6.24 -7.04 17.59
CA CYS A 100 5.24 -6.32 18.37
C CYS A 100 5.45 -6.41 19.89
N VAL A 101 6.52 -7.08 20.35
CA VAL A 101 6.69 -7.45 21.76
C VAL A 101 6.88 -6.24 22.67
N ASN A 102 7.60 -5.21 22.21
CA ASN A 102 7.97 -4.04 23.01
C ASN A 102 7.00 -2.85 22.87
N ILE A 103 5.93 -2.98 22.08
CA ILE A 103 4.90 -1.94 21.98
C ILE A 103 3.94 -2.11 23.15
N SER A 104 3.63 -1.10 23.94
CA SER A 104 2.69 -1.22 25.07
C SER A 104 1.22 -1.26 24.64
N ASN A 105 0.30 -1.70 25.52
CA ASN A 105 -1.16 -1.56 25.26
C ASN A 105 -1.57 -0.10 25.10
N ALA A 106 -0.97 0.82 25.86
CA ALA A 106 -1.23 2.25 25.73
C ALA A 106 -0.85 2.80 24.34
N GLN A 107 0.27 2.34 23.78
CA GLN A 107 0.69 2.71 22.42
C GLN A 107 -0.23 2.14 21.34
N LEU A 108 -0.71 0.89 21.48
CA LEU A 108 -1.68 0.33 20.53
C LEU A 108 -3.04 1.00 20.60
N SER A 109 -3.46 1.45 21.78
CA SER A 109 -4.73 2.15 21.97
C SER A 109 -4.59 3.66 21.81
N ASN A 110 -3.51 4.14 21.16
CA ASN A 110 -3.29 5.58 20.98
C ASN A 110 -4.43 6.16 20.12
N PRO A 111 -5.34 6.97 20.70
CA PRO A 111 -6.52 7.45 20.01
C PRO A 111 -6.16 8.36 18.84
N TRP A 112 -5.00 9.02 18.86
CA TRP A 112 -4.57 9.86 17.75
C TRP A 112 -4.37 9.06 16.44
N VAL A 113 -3.98 7.78 16.54
CA VAL A 113 -3.77 6.90 15.39
C VAL A 113 -5.09 6.29 14.90
N ASP A 114 -5.99 5.96 15.83
CA ASP A 114 -7.26 5.28 15.55
C ASP A 114 -8.41 6.25 15.20
N VAL A 115 -8.46 7.41 15.84
CA VAL A 115 -9.48 8.43 15.61
C VAL A 115 -9.07 9.17 14.35
N ALA A 116 -9.91 9.17 13.31
CA ALA A 116 -9.71 10.06 12.18
C ALA A 116 -9.83 11.52 12.65
N PRO A 117 -8.75 12.32 12.73
CA PRO A 117 -8.94 13.75 12.78
C PRO A 117 -9.23 14.13 11.33
N VAL A 118 -10.50 14.39 11.04
CA VAL A 118 -10.95 14.74 9.68
C VAL A 118 -10.38 16.10 9.25
N THR A 119 -9.71 16.86 10.14
CA THR A 119 -9.31 18.25 9.85
C THR A 119 -7.82 18.57 9.99
N ASP A 120 -7.01 17.83 10.76
CA ASP A 120 -5.62 18.26 11.11
C ASP A 120 -4.49 17.30 10.69
N VAL A 121 -4.77 16.28 9.87
CA VAL A 121 -3.72 15.35 9.40
C VAL A 121 -2.80 16.07 8.40
N GLN A 122 -1.52 16.19 8.72
CA GLN A 122 -0.49 16.81 7.87
C GLN A 122 0.39 15.78 7.15
N ASP A 123 0.15 14.49 7.38
CA ASP A 123 0.91 13.43 6.74
C ASP A 123 0.59 13.37 5.23
N PRO A 124 1.59 13.52 4.35
CA PRO A 124 1.37 13.61 2.91
C PRO A 124 0.84 12.31 2.29
N LEU A 125 1.17 11.14 2.85
CA LEU A 125 0.67 9.85 2.36
C LEU A 125 -0.80 9.67 2.73
N ILE A 126 -1.20 10.05 3.95
CA ILE A 126 -2.60 9.96 4.37
C ILE A 126 -3.47 10.98 3.63
N LEU A 127 -2.97 12.19 3.40
CA LEU A 127 -3.67 13.18 2.59
C LEU A 127 -3.87 12.69 1.15
N ALA A 128 -2.83 12.08 0.56
CA ALA A 128 -2.92 11.47 -0.77
C ALA A 128 -3.92 10.31 -0.81
N GLU A 129 -3.96 9.47 0.23
CA GLU A 129 -4.95 8.40 0.38
C GLU A 129 -6.38 8.93 0.34
N ARG A 130 -6.66 9.97 1.13
CA ARG A 130 -7.99 10.59 1.23
C ARG A 130 -8.42 11.19 -0.11
N ASP A 131 -7.53 11.92 -0.76
CA ASP A 131 -7.77 12.49 -2.08
C ASP A 131 -8.05 11.39 -3.11
N PHE A 132 -7.29 10.28 -3.05
CA PHE A 132 -7.48 9.12 -3.92
C PHE A 132 -8.88 8.52 -3.75
N VAL A 133 -9.28 8.24 -2.51
CA VAL A 133 -10.59 7.67 -2.16
C VAL A 133 -11.73 8.61 -2.55
N ALA A 134 -11.58 9.91 -2.33
CA ALA A 134 -12.58 10.91 -2.69
C ALA A 134 -12.78 10.97 -4.21
N ARG A 135 -11.69 11.02 -4.98
CA ARG A 135 -11.75 11.00 -6.46
C ARG A 135 -12.38 9.72 -6.98
N ALA A 136 -11.99 8.56 -6.43
CA ALA A 136 -12.59 7.28 -6.81
C ALA A 136 -14.10 7.24 -6.54
N SER A 137 -14.52 7.69 -5.35
CA SER A 137 -15.94 7.73 -4.97
C SER A 137 -16.76 8.70 -5.83
N HIS A 138 -16.18 9.86 -6.16
CA HIS A 138 -16.83 10.83 -7.04
C HIS A 138 -17.03 10.27 -8.46
N VAL A 139 -16.05 9.58 -9.02
CA VAL A 139 -16.20 8.95 -10.33
C VAL A 139 -17.22 7.80 -10.29
N ALA A 140 -17.26 7.02 -9.19
CA ALA A 140 -18.23 5.93 -9.02
C ALA A 140 -19.69 6.41 -9.09
N SER A 141 -19.95 7.62 -8.59
CA SER A 141 -21.28 8.20 -8.49
C SER A 141 -21.70 9.04 -9.70
N ALA A 142 -20.80 9.30 -10.67
CA ALA A 142 -21.09 10.13 -11.83
C ALA A 142 -21.98 9.41 -12.88
N PRO A 143 -23.18 9.92 -13.24
CA PRO A 143 -24.15 9.21 -14.10
C PRO A 143 -23.66 8.87 -15.52
N ARG A 144 -22.83 9.72 -16.12
CA ARG A 144 -22.24 9.47 -17.45
C ARG A 144 -21.20 8.34 -17.42
N GLU A 145 -20.39 8.31 -16.37
CA GLU A 145 -19.46 7.20 -16.16
C GLU A 145 -20.22 5.94 -15.76
N LYS A 146 -21.30 6.04 -14.98
CA LYS A 146 -22.17 4.90 -14.67
C LYS A 146 -22.73 4.20 -15.91
N MET A 147 -23.15 4.94 -16.94
CA MET A 147 -23.59 4.38 -18.23
C MET A 147 -22.43 3.81 -19.06
N ARG A 148 -21.23 4.40 -18.96
CA ARG A 148 -20.00 3.86 -19.59
C ARG A 148 -19.51 2.60 -18.86
N ILE A 149 -19.78 2.50 -17.56
CA ILE A 149 -19.45 1.36 -16.69
C ILE A 149 -20.43 0.20 -16.91
N SER A 150 -21.70 0.45 -17.25
CA SER A 150 -22.75 -0.57 -17.38
C SER A 150 -23.12 -0.98 -18.81
N GLY A 151 -22.59 -0.30 -19.84
CA GLY A 151 -22.89 -0.61 -21.25
C GLY A 151 -22.11 -1.81 -21.81
N PRO A 152 -22.63 -2.52 -22.83
CA PRO A 152 -21.87 -3.52 -23.58
C PRO A 152 -20.74 -2.83 -24.33
N ASP A 153 -19.51 -3.29 -24.07
CA ASP A 153 -18.25 -2.68 -24.49
C ASP A 153 -18.10 -2.68 -26.02
N LYS A 154 -18.62 -1.64 -26.69
CA LYS A 154 -18.57 -1.50 -28.16
C LYS A 154 -17.44 -0.59 -28.65
N THR A 155 -16.82 0.18 -27.76
CA THR A 155 -15.62 0.96 -28.07
C THR A 155 -14.42 0.20 -27.57
N ARG A 156 -13.51 -0.17 -28.49
CA ARG A 156 -12.25 -0.90 -28.29
C ARG A 156 -11.22 -0.13 -27.42
N GLU A 157 -11.67 0.48 -26.33
CA GLU A 157 -10.81 1.09 -25.31
C GLU A 157 -10.90 0.23 -24.06
N PRO A 158 -9.82 -0.47 -23.67
CA PRO A 158 -9.84 -1.33 -22.50
C PRO A 158 -10.12 -0.47 -21.26
N GLY A 159 -11.34 -0.59 -20.73
CA GLY A 159 -11.79 -0.26 -19.38
C GLY A 159 -11.55 1.15 -18.87
N LYS A 160 -12.61 1.95 -18.71
CA LYS A 160 -12.94 2.65 -17.46
C LYS A 160 -11.72 3.09 -16.59
N ARG A 161 -10.93 4.08 -17.02
CA ARG A 161 -9.68 4.49 -16.34
C ARG A 161 -9.89 5.76 -15.53
N ILE A 162 -9.71 5.71 -14.20
CA ILE A 162 -9.25 6.91 -13.48
C ILE A 162 -7.75 6.83 -13.41
N LEU A 163 -7.07 7.84 -13.93
CA LEU A 163 -5.63 8.02 -13.77
C LEU A 163 -5.40 9.06 -12.69
N ILE A 164 -4.95 8.62 -11.53
CA ILE A 164 -4.55 9.53 -10.46
C ILE A 164 -3.04 9.69 -10.53
N GLN A 165 -2.57 10.93 -10.62
CA GLN A 165 -1.15 11.26 -10.62
C GLN A 165 -0.60 11.12 -9.21
N LEU A 166 0.48 10.36 -9.08
CA LEU A 166 1.23 10.14 -7.86
C LEU A 166 2.57 10.86 -8.00
N PRO A 167 2.71 12.04 -7.36
CA PRO A 167 3.99 12.73 -7.24
C PRO A 167 5.11 11.82 -6.77
N LYS A 168 6.33 12.05 -7.24
CA LYS A 168 7.51 11.25 -6.89
C LYS A 168 7.73 11.10 -5.37
N ASN A 169 7.34 12.10 -4.58
CA ASN A 169 7.45 12.07 -3.12
C ASN A 169 6.38 11.24 -2.40
N LEU A 170 5.43 10.67 -3.15
CA LEU A 170 4.36 9.81 -2.64
C LEU A 170 4.48 8.37 -3.18
N GLN A 171 5.57 8.05 -3.89
CA GLN A 171 5.84 6.72 -4.46
C GLN A 171 6.38 5.72 -3.42
N ASP A 172 5.85 5.79 -2.19
CA ASP A 172 6.19 4.86 -1.13
C ASP A 172 5.61 3.47 -1.46
N PRO A 173 6.40 2.38 -1.43
CA PRO A 173 5.93 1.04 -1.78
C PRO A 173 4.80 0.52 -0.88
N LEU A 174 4.82 0.86 0.40
CA LEU A 174 3.80 0.46 1.37
C LEU A 174 2.52 1.27 1.14
N PHE A 175 2.64 2.54 0.76
CA PHE A 175 1.51 3.36 0.31
C PHE A 175 0.87 2.80 -0.98
N ILE A 176 1.67 2.45 -1.99
CA ILE A 176 1.18 1.84 -3.23
C ILE A 176 0.51 0.49 -2.94
N GLN A 177 1.06 -0.30 -2.02
CA GLN A 177 0.38 -1.50 -1.54
C GLN A 177 -0.98 -1.17 -0.91
N GLN A 178 -1.07 -0.13 -0.08
CA GLN A 178 -2.33 0.27 0.54
C GLN A 178 -3.37 0.71 -0.49
N LEU A 179 -2.96 1.49 -1.49
CA LEU A 179 -3.84 1.89 -2.59
C LEU A 179 -4.36 0.69 -3.39
N THR A 180 -3.57 -0.37 -3.53
CA THR A 180 -3.98 -1.59 -4.26
C THR A 180 -4.78 -2.58 -3.41
N ARG A 181 -5.13 -2.25 -2.16
CA ARG A 181 -6.02 -3.05 -1.32
C ARG A 181 -7.49 -2.90 -1.75
N LYS A 182 -8.34 -3.73 -1.13
CA LYS A 182 -9.80 -3.69 -1.27
C LYS A 182 -10.37 -2.48 -0.53
N TRP A 183 -11.01 -1.57 -1.27
CA TRP A 183 -11.64 -0.38 -0.76
C TRP A 183 -13.16 -0.53 -0.64
N PRO A 184 -13.77 -0.16 0.49
CA PRO A 184 -15.21 0.01 0.55
C PRO A 184 -15.58 1.30 -0.18
N VAL A 185 -16.23 1.18 -1.33
CA VAL A 185 -16.81 2.30 -2.08
C VAL A 185 -18.31 2.25 -1.89
N LEU A 186 -18.90 3.37 -1.44
CA LEU A 186 -20.34 3.50 -1.33
C LEU A 186 -20.94 3.53 -2.74
N ASP A 187 -21.92 2.66 -2.98
CA ASP A 187 -22.75 2.75 -4.16
C ASP A 187 -23.73 3.94 -4.06
N GLU A 188 -24.49 4.15 -5.11
CA GLU A 188 -25.49 5.23 -5.21
C GLU A 188 -26.60 5.17 -4.16
N HIS A 189 -26.77 4.03 -3.49
CA HIS A 189 -27.73 3.82 -2.41
C HIS A 189 -27.07 3.94 -1.03
N GLY A 190 -25.80 4.36 -0.98
CA GLY A 190 -25.02 4.44 0.26
C GLY A 190 -24.61 3.08 0.81
N LYS A 191 -24.72 2.00 0.03
CA LYS A 191 -24.28 0.67 0.44
C LYS A 191 -22.82 0.48 0.09
N ALA A 192 -22.01 0.09 1.07
CA ALA A 192 -20.60 -0.19 0.85
C ALA A 192 -20.42 -1.44 -0.03
N THR A 193 -19.79 -1.25 -1.18
CA THR A 193 -19.30 -2.32 -2.06
C THR A 193 -17.79 -2.37 -2.01
N VAL A 194 -17.21 -3.56 -1.86
CA VAL A 194 -15.75 -3.72 -1.83
C VAL A 194 -15.23 -3.76 -3.26
N ARG A 195 -14.28 -2.88 -3.59
CA ARG A 195 -13.67 -2.72 -4.91
C ARG A 195 -12.15 -2.80 -4.81
N VAL A 196 -11.48 -3.46 -5.74
CA VAL A 196 -10.01 -3.51 -5.79
C VAL A 196 -9.54 -2.44 -6.76
N MET A 197 -8.56 -1.65 -6.34
CA MET A 197 -7.92 -0.64 -7.19
C MET A 197 -6.57 -1.19 -7.66
N HIS A 198 -6.17 -0.89 -8.90
CA HIS A 198 -4.92 -1.39 -9.48
C HIS A 198 -3.97 -0.23 -9.80
N THR A 199 -2.70 -0.52 -10.09
CA THR A 199 -1.72 0.50 -10.49
C THR A 199 -1.55 0.48 -12.01
N TYR A 200 -1.38 1.66 -12.64
CA TYR A 200 -1.41 1.78 -14.11
C TYR A 200 -0.06 1.50 -14.74
N LEU A 201 -0.04 0.62 -15.74
CA LEU A 201 1.01 0.58 -16.75
C LEU A 201 0.69 1.50 -17.92
N ARG A 202 1.69 2.27 -18.37
CA ARG A 202 1.64 2.94 -19.67
C ARG A 202 1.60 1.92 -20.80
N GLY A 203 0.40 1.58 -21.27
CA GLY A 203 0.21 0.63 -22.36
C GLY A 203 -1.25 0.21 -22.50
N GLY A 204 -1.68 -0.16 -23.71
CA GLY A 204 -3.03 -0.69 -23.91
C GLY A 204 -3.15 -2.08 -23.28
N PHE A 205 -4.04 -2.26 -22.31
CA PHE A 205 -4.35 -3.58 -21.77
C PHE A 205 -5.20 -4.39 -22.76
N ARG A 206 -4.96 -5.69 -22.86
CA ARG A 206 -5.91 -6.57 -23.57
C ARG A 206 -7.06 -6.91 -22.60
N PRO A 207 -8.33 -6.92 -23.05
CA PRO A 207 -9.42 -7.50 -22.27
C PRO A 207 -9.06 -8.94 -21.85
N GLY A 208 -9.30 -9.31 -20.59
CA GLY A 208 -8.88 -10.61 -20.04
C GLY A 208 -7.52 -10.61 -19.33
N ALA A 209 -6.82 -9.46 -19.27
CA ALA A 209 -5.54 -9.32 -18.55
C ALA A 209 -5.71 -8.87 -17.09
N GLU A 210 -6.94 -8.76 -16.56
CA GLU A 210 -7.23 -8.29 -15.20
C GLU A 210 -6.52 -9.14 -14.14
N GLU A 211 -6.46 -10.44 -14.40
CA GLU A 211 -5.73 -11.44 -13.64
C GLU A 211 -4.23 -11.09 -13.56
N VAL A 212 -3.59 -10.89 -14.71
CA VAL A 212 -2.17 -10.52 -14.84
C VAL A 212 -1.89 -9.17 -14.16
N VAL A 213 -2.76 -8.18 -14.36
CA VAL A 213 -2.65 -6.85 -13.75
C VAL A 213 -2.83 -6.91 -12.23
N GLY A 214 -3.73 -7.77 -11.73
CA GLY A 214 -3.91 -8.01 -10.31
C GLY A 214 -2.66 -8.58 -9.66
N VAL A 215 -2.05 -9.58 -10.29
CA VAL A 215 -0.77 -10.15 -9.82
C VAL A 215 0.34 -9.11 -9.89
N ALA A 216 0.46 -8.39 -11.01
CA ALA A 216 1.47 -7.37 -11.17
C ALA A 216 1.35 -6.28 -10.09
N ALA A 217 0.15 -5.75 -9.84
CA ALA A 217 -0.10 -4.76 -8.80
C ALA A 217 0.28 -5.26 -7.40
N TYR A 218 0.10 -6.56 -7.11
CA TYR A 218 0.53 -7.16 -5.85
C TYR A 218 2.05 -7.26 -5.69
N LEU A 219 2.78 -7.41 -6.81
CA LEU A 219 4.24 -7.56 -6.85
C LEU A 219 4.99 -6.22 -6.99
N VAL A 220 4.36 -5.19 -7.54
CA VAL A 220 4.97 -3.86 -7.73
C VAL A 220 5.63 -3.29 -6.47
N PRO A 221 5.02 -3.33 -5.26
CA PRO A 221 5.69 -2.85 -4.06
C PRO A 221 7.06 -3.49 -3.84
N CYS A 222 7.23 -4.76 -4.20
CA CYS A 222 8.50 -5.47 -4.08
C CYS A 222 9.56 -4.89 -5.01
N GLU A 223 9.20 -4.65 -6.26
CA GLU A 223 10.07 -4.04 -7.27
C GLU A 223 10.39 -2.57 -6.93
N LEU A 224 9.55 -1.91 -6.13
CA LEU A 224 9.78 -0.56 -5.61
C LEU A 224 10.59 -0.52 -4.31
N GLY A 225 10.97 -1.68 -3.74
CA GLY A 225 11.86 -1.77 -2.58
C GLY A 225 11.18 -2.17 -1.26
N LEU A 226 9.92 -2.57 -1.27
CA LEU A 226 9.32 -3.26 -0.13
C LEU A 226 9.95 -4.65 0.02
N GLN A 227 10.29 -5.05 1.25
CA GLN A 227 10.70 -6.41 1.52
C GLN A 227 9.51 -7.36 1.32
N CYS A 228 9.66 -8.35 0.45
CA CYS A 228 8.60 -9.27 0.03
C CYS A 228 8.98 -10.76 0.18
N ASP A 229 9.93 -11.06 1.06
CA ASP A 229 10.37 -12.41 1.41
C ASP A 229 9.55 -12.97 2.59
N GLU A 230 9.99 -14.09 3.18
CA GLU A 230 9.34 -14.70 4.34
C GLU A 230 9.25 -13.79 5.58
N ARG A 231 10.00 -12.68 5.62
CA ARG A 231 9.95 -11.70 6.71
C ARG A 231 8.89 -10.62 6.47
N GLU A 232 8.30 -10.52 5.28
CA GLU A 232 7.22 -9.59 5.01
C GLU A 232 6.00 -9.92 5.87
N PHE A 233 5.34 -8.91 6.44
CA PHE A 233 4.27 -9.13 7.43
C PHE A 233 3.14 -10.01 6.87
N THR A 234 2.66 -9.74 5.66
CA THR A 234 1.53 -10.49 5.06
C THR A 234 1.90 -11.95 4.77
N VAL A 235 3.11 -12.19 4.23
CA VAL A 235 3.65 -13.55 4.01
C VAL A 235 3.76 -14.31 5.33
N ALA A 236 4.39 -13.72 6.34
CA ALA A 236 4.53 -14.32 7.67
C ALA A 236 3.16 -14.57 8.33
N GLN A 237 2.23 -13.60 8.23
CA GLN A 237 0.88 -13.72 8.79
C GLN A 237 0.11 -14.89 8.15
N ARG A 238 0.22 -15.08 6.83
CA ARG A 238 -0.42 -16.21 6.14
C ARG A 238 0.15 -17.54 6.61
N CYS A 239 1.47 -17.64 6.76
CA CYS A 239 2.12 -18.83 7.30
C CYS A 239 1.66 -19.11 8.75
N ALA A 240 1.67 -18.08 9.61
CA ALA A 240 1.26 -18.19 11.01
C ALA A 240 -0.21 -18.65 11.16
N SER A 241 -1.10 -18.14 10.30
CA SER A 241 -2.53 -18.49 10.31
C SER A 241 -2.87 -19.88 9.76
N GLY A 242 -1.87 -20.67 9.39
CA GLY A 242 -2.04 -22.04 8.87
C GLY A 242 -2.23 -22.10 7.36
N GLY A 243 -2.04 -20.98 6.65
CA GLY A 243 -1.84 -20.99 5.21
C GLY A 243 -0.46 -21.52 4.84
N ALA A 244 -0.15 -21.50 3.55
CA ALA A 244 1.14 -21.95 3.07
C ALA A 244 2.27 -20.97 3.45
N CYS A 245 3.41 -21.52 3.82
CA CYS A 245 4.61 -20.78 4.23
C CYS A 245 5.53 -20.54 3.04
N ASP A 246 5.17 -19.56 2.22
CA ASP A 246 5.98 -19.10 1.08
C ASP A 246 7.28 -18.43 1.52
N SER A 247 8.32 -18.55 0.70
CA SER A 247 9.54 -17.74 0.78
C SER A 247 9.32 -16.28 0.38
N GLY A 248 8.12 -15.92 -0.07
CA GLY A 248 7.78 -14.55 -0.45
C GLY A 248 6.53 -14.40 -1.32
N ARG A 249 6.24 -13.17 -1.72
CA ARG A 249 5.06 -12.83 -2.54
C ARG A 249 5.07 -13.48 -3.93
N VAL A 250 6.24 -13.62 -4.55
CA VAL A 250 6.39 -14.25 -5.88
C VAL A 250 6.02 -15.72 -5.82
N GLU A 251 6.54 -16.47 -4.84
CA GLU A 251 6.19 -17.89 -4.68
C GLU A 251 4.71 -18.05 -4.37
N HIS A 252 4.16 -17.18 -3.52
CA HIS A 252 2.74 -17.19 -3.22
C HIS A 252 1.87 -17.04 -4.47
N MET A 253 2.17 -16.04 -5.30
CA MET A 253 1.41 -15.83 -6.53
C MET A 253 1.63 -16.96 -7.51
N ARG A 254 2.87 -17.45 -7.67
CA ARG A 254 3.19 -18.61 -8.52
C ARG A 254 2.33 -19.81 -8.15
N ARG A 255 2.23 -20.15 -6.86
CA ARG A 255 1.40 -21.27 -6.39
C ARG A 255 -0.08 -21.06 -6.73
N ASN A 256 -0.62 -19.87 -6.52
CA ASN A 256 -2.02 -19.59 -6.84
C ASN A 256 -2.30 -19.57 -8.35
N TYR A 257 -1.27 -19.36 -9.19
CA TYR A 257 -1.35 -19.27 -10.65
C TYR A 257 -1.02 -20.57 -11.40
N GLN A 258 -0.80 -21.69 -10.69
CA GLN A 258 -0.30 -22.97 -11.24
C GLN A 258 -1.09 -23.58 -12.41
N ALA A 259 -2.26 -23.05 -12.78
CA ALA A 259 -2.99 -23.52 -13.95
C ALA A 259 -2.42 -23.04 -15.29
N LYS A 260 -1.59 -21.96 -15.34
CA LYS A 260 -1.07 -21.37 -16.60
C LYS A 260 0.27 -20.63 -16.42
N ASP A 261 1.39 -21.38 -16.36
CA ASP A 261 2.74 -20.82 -16.14
C ASP A 261 3.09 -19.60 -17.03
N LYS A 262 2.64 -19.59 -18.30
CA LYS A 262 2.91 -18.49 -19.25
C LYS A 262 2.30 -17.15 -18.85
N ASP A 263 1.17 -17.16 -18.13
CA ASP A 263 0.50 -15.92 -17.69
C ASP A 263 1.19 -15.33 -16.45
N PHE A 264 1.84 -16.17 -15.65
CA PHE A 264 2.58 -15.74 -14.47
C PHE A 264 3.89 -15.04 -14.81
N ASP A 265 4.67 -15.57 -15.76
CA ASP A 265 5.89 -14.90 -16.23
C ASP A 265 5.57 -13.53 -16.84
N ASN A 266 4.46 -13.43 -17.58
CA ASN A 266 3.95 -12.16 -18.08
C ASN A 266 3.60 -11.20 -16.94
N ALA A 267 2.97 -11.68 -15.85
CA ALA A 267 2.66 -10.86 -14.69
C ALA A 267 3.92 -10.33 -13.98
N ILE A 268 4.99 -11.13 -13.91
CA ILE A 268 6.29 -10.67 -13.37
C ILE A 268 6.88 -9.57 -14.26
N SER A 269 6.93 -9.75 -15.58
CA SER A 269 7.43 -8.72 -16.51
C SER A 269 6.63 -7.43 -16.36
N THR A 270 5.30 -7.58 -16.34
CA THR A 270 4.32 -6.50 -16.14
C THR A 270 4.58 -5.75 -14.81
N ALA A 271 4.89 -6.46 -13.72
CA ALA A 271 5.23 -5.82 -12.43
C ALA A 271 6.50 -4.97 -12.50
N LYS A 272 7.53 -5.44 -13.22
CA LYS A 272 8.81 -4.73 -13.39
C LYS A 272 8.63 -3.47 -14.22
N GLU A 273 7.99 -3.60 -15.39
CA GLU A 273 7.65 -2.46 -16.25
C GLU A 273 6.85 -1.40 -15.48
N LEU A 274 5.98 -1.84 -14.57
CA LEU A 274 5.15 -0.94 -13.76
C LEU A 274 5.98 -0.22 -12.71
N ALA A 275 6.85 -0.93 -12.02
CA ALA A 275 7.76 -0.33 -11.06
C ALA A 275 8.74 0.65 -11.71
N GLU A 276 9.26 0.34 -12.90
CA GLU A 276 10.11 1.24 -13.69
C GLU A 276 9.33 2.50 -14.10
N SER A 277 8.13 2.34 -14.65
CA SER A 277 7.25 3.46 -15.01
C SER A 277 6.94 4.36 -13.82
N ILE A 278 6.75 3.79 -12.62
CA ILE A 278 6.53 4.57 -11.40
C ILE A 278 7.79 5.37 -11.05
N LYS A 279 8.96 4.71 -11.00
CA LYS A 279 10.24 5.33 -10.62
C LYS A 279 10.65 6.50 -11.53
N GLU A 280 10.40 6.37 -12.83
CA GLU A 280 10.84 7.34 -13.84
C GLU A 280 9.90 8.55 -13.97
N GLU A 281 8.61 8.39 -13.68
CA GLU A 281 7.62 9.45 -13.87
C GLU A 281 7.47 10.33 -12.63
N GLU A 282 7.66 11.65 -12.79
CA GLU A 282 7.45 12.65 -11.73
C GLU A 282 5.99 12.69 -11.22
N ASN A 283 5.06 12.12 -12.01
CA ASN A 283 3.63 12.02 -11.74
C ASN A 283 3.07 10.67 -12.21
N ALA A 284 3.69 9.58 -11.74
CA ALA A 284 3.28 8.22 -12.05
C ALA A 284 1.77 8.04 -11.92
N ARG A 285 1.12 7.37 -12.87
CA ARG A 285 -0.33 7.25 -12.85
C ARG A 285 -0.75 5.95 -12.18
N ILE A 286 -1.84 5.97 -11.43
CA ILE A 286 -2.47 4.78 -10.84
C ILE A 286 -3.80 4.55 -11.55
N LEU A 287 -4.07 3.31 -11.97
CA LEU A 287 -5.25 2.93 -12.76
C LEU A 287 -6.29 2.27 -11.88
N VAL A 288 -7.37 3.00 -11.63
CA VAL A 288 -8.56 2.37 -11.06
C VAL A 288 -9.25 1.56 -12.15
N ILE A 289 -9.25 0.23 -12.01
CA ILE A 289 -10.07 -0.70 -12.81
C ILE A 289 -11.34 -1.00 -12.02
N TRP A 290 -12.49 -0.97 -12.70
CA TRP A 290 -13.83 -1.13 -12.13
C TRP A 290 -14.41 -2.53 -12.36
#